data_AF-A0A8C0BMF2-F1
#
_entry.id   AF-A0A8C0BMF2-F1
#
_cell.length_a   1.000
_cell.length_b   1.000
_cell.length_c   1.000
_cell.angle_alpha   90.00
_cell.angle_beta   90.00
_cell.angle_gamma   90.00
#
_symmetry.space_group_name_H-M   'P 1'
#
loop_
_entity.id
_entity.type
_entity.pdbx_description
1 polymer ?
#
loop_
_entity_poly.entity_id
_entity_poly.type
_entity_poly.pdbx_seq_one_letter_code
_entity_poly.pdbx_strand_id
1 'polypeptide(L)'
;MSLFGKEISNNFTKRLGFESSLVDNFLSRCKNMFTSYIFFFQASHFFWGLWALIQAKYSTIDFDFLGYAIVRFNQYFKMKLEVMTLTLPE
;
A
#
# COMPACT_ATOMS: atom_id res chain seq x y z
N MET A 1 -10.50 -7.32 14.27
CA MET A 1 -9.11 -7.83 14.20
C MET A 1 -9.21 -9.28 13.74
N SER A 2 -8.67 -9.62 12.55
CA SER A 2 -8.82 -10.97 11.98
C SER A 2 -8.28 -12.05 12.92
N LEU A 3 -8.78 -13.28 12.80
CA LEU A 3 -8.34 -14.45 13.60
C LEU A 3 -6.80 -14.57 13.65
N PHE A 4 -6.15 -14.29 12.53
CA PHE A 4 -4.69 -14.27 12.39
C PHE A 4 -4.01 -13.17 13.23
N GLY A 5 -4.59 -11.98 13.32
CA GLY A 5 -4.06 -10.89 14.14
C GLY A 5 -4.10 -11.18 15.64
N LYS A 6 -5.17 -11.84 16.11
CA LYS A 6 -5.27 -12.31 17.49
C LYS A 6 -4.26 -13.42 17.81
N GLU A 7 -4.00 -14.31 16.85
CA GLU A 7 -3.03 -15.40 17.00
C GLU A 7 -1.59 -14.87 17.11
N ILE A 8 -1.22 -13.90 16.27
CA ILE A 8 0.07 -13.22 16.37
C ILE A 8 0.20 -12.52 17.73
N SER A 9 -0.80 -11.73 18.12
CA SER A 9 -0.78 -11.00 19.40
C SER A 9 -0.60 -11.95 20.60
N ASN A 10 -1.36 -13.05 20.63
CA ASN A 10 -1.26 -14.06 21.67
C ASN A 10 0.10 -14.78 21.69
N ASN A 11 0.66 -15.14 20.53
CA ASN A 11 1.96 -15.80 20.43
C ASN A 11 3.10 -14.88 20.87
N PHE A 12 3.07 -13.60 20.50
CA PHE A 12 4.08 -12.62 20.95
C PHE A 12 3.98 -12.35 22.45
N THR A 13 2.76 -12.15 22.96
CA THR A 13 2.48 -11.96 24.39
C THR A 13 3.02 -13.12 25.23
N LYS A 14 2.74 -14.38 24.81
CA LYS A 14 3.26 -15.58 25.50
C LYS A 14 4.78 -15.74 25.42
N ARG A 15 5.40 -15.37 24.30
CA ARG A 15 6.82 -15.66 24.03
C ARG A 15 7.78 -14.60 24.57
N LEU A 16 7.31 -13.36 24.70
CA LEU A 16 8.12 -12.22 25.13
C LEU A 16 7.67 -11.62 26.47
N GLY A 17 6.53 -12.04 27.02
CA GLY A 17 6.04 -11.57 28.33
C GLY A 17 5.53 -10.13 28.35
N PHE A 18 5.25 -9.53 27.18
CA PHE A 18 4.67 -8.19 27.10
C PHE A 18 3.16 -8.20 27.39
N GLU A 19 2.61 -7.08 27.87
CA GLU A 19 1.16 -6.92 27.98
C GLU A 19 0.48 -6.99 26.61
N SER A 20 -0.63 -7.71 26.51
CA SER A 20 -1.43 -7.83 25.27
C SER A 20 -1.81 -6.46 24.70
N SER A 21 -2.15 -5.50 25.57
CA SER A 21 -2.50 -4.13 25.21
C SER A 21 -1.37 -3.42 24.44
N LEU A 22 -0.12 -3.68 24.79
CA LEU A 22 1.05 -3.06 24.17
C LEU A 22 1.31 -3.65 22.77
N VAL A 23 1.17 -4.97 22.64
CA VAL A 23 1.28 -5.67 21.35
C VAL A 23 0.18 -5.24 20.40
N ASP A 24 -1.07 -5.16 20.87
CA ASP A 24 -2.22 -4.73 20.07
C ASP A 24 -2.07 -3.26 19.62
N ASN A 25 -1.60 -2.37 20.50
CA ASN A 25 -1.30 -0.98 20.15
C ASN A 25 -0.19 -0.87 19.10
N PHE A 26 0.87 -1.67 19.22
CA PHE A 26 1.94 -1.72 18.22
C PHE A 26 1.41 -2.19 16.86
N LEU A 27 0.68 -3.30 16.83
CA LEU A 27 0.09 -3.84 15.59
C LEU A 27 -0.88 -2.85 14.94
N SER A 28 -1.69 -2.15 15.75
CA SER A 28 -2.60 -1.10 15.26
C SER A 28 -1.84 0.05 14.59
N ARG A 29 -0.74 0.52 15.21
CA ARG A 29 0.12 1.57 14.62
C ARG A 29 0.78 1.10 13.33
N CYS A 30 1.33 -0.11 13.30
CA CYS A 30 1.92 -0.69 12.08
C CYS A 30 0.89 -0.80 10.95
N LYS A 31 -0.33 -1.24 11.25
CA LYS A 31 -1.42 -1.34 10.28
C LYS A 31 -1.73 0.04 9.69
N ASN A 32 -1.92 1.06 10.53
CA ASN A 32 -2.23 2.42 10.06
C ASN A 32 -1.11 2.98 9.17
N MET A 33 0.15 2.81 9.58
CA MET A 33 1.30 3.24 8.77
C MET A 33 1.34 2.54 7.41
N PHE A 34 1.10 1.23 7.37
CA PHE A 34 1.09 0.44 6.14
C PHE A 34 -0.06 0.87 5.21
N THR A 35 -1.26 1.10 5.74
CA THR A 35 -2.41 1.60 4.98
C THR A 35 -2.13 2.98 4.39
N SER A 36 -1.58 3.91 5.18
CA SER A 36 -1.21 5.24 4.68
C SER A 36 -0.14 5.16 3.59
N TYR A 37 0.90 4.35 3.78
CA TYR A 37 1.96 4.14 2.78
C TYR A 37 1.39 3.66 1.45
N ILE A 38 0.56 2.60 1.49
CA ILE A 38 -0.08 2.04 0.30
C ILE A 38 -0.91 3.09 -0.43
N PHE A 39 -1.69 3.89 0.30
CA PHE A 39 -2.52 4.93 -0.29
C PHE A 39 -1.67 5.96 -1.04
N PHE A 40 -0.62 6.49 -0.40
CA PHE A 40 0.28 7.47 -1.04
C PHE A 40 1.06 6.86 -2.20
N PHE A 41 1.47 5.60 -2.09
CA PHE A 41 2.15 4.88 -3.16
C PHE A 41 1.26 4.75 -4.41
N GLN A 42 -0.01 4.37 -4.23
CA GLN A 42 -0.97 4.30 -5.34
C GLN A 42 -1.26 5.68 -5.94
N ALA A 43 -1.50 6.69 -5.10
CA ALA A 43 -1.71 8.06 -5.56
C ALA A 43 -0.52 8.57 -6.40
N SER A 44 0.70 8.24 -5.99
CA SER A 44 1.92 8.53 -6.76
C SER A 44 1.93 7.83 -8.12
N HIS A 45 1.59 6.55 -8.20
CA HIS A 45 1.49 5.86 -9.50
C HIS A 45 0.49 6.49 -10.44
N PHE A 46 -0.69 6.85 -9.95
CA PHE A 46 -1.70 7.52 -10.75
C PHE A 46 -1.25 8.90 -11.23
N PHE A 47 -0.70 9.71 -10.31
CA PHE A 47 -0.20 11.06 -10.61
C PHE A 47 0.87 11.05 -11.70
N TRP A 48 1.89 10.20 -11.56
CA TRP A 48 3.00 10.13 -12.52
C TRP A 48 2.59 9.48 -13.84
N GLY A 49 1.60 8.58 -13.84
CA GLY A 49 0.99 8.06 -15.06
C GLY A 49 0.29 9.16 -15.85
N LEU A 50 -0.50 10.01 -15.17
CA LEU A 50 -1.17 11.15 -15.79
C LEU A 50 -0.18 12.20 -16.31
N TRP A 51 0.82 12.54 -15.50
CA TRP A 51 1.90 13.45 -15.89
C TRP A 51 2.58 12.97 -17.19
N ALA A 52 2.92 11.69 -17.26
CA ALA A 52 3.56 11.12 -18.44
C ALA A 52 2.63 11.10 -19.66
N LEU A 53 1.33 10.83 -19.49
CA LEU A 53 0.38 10.91 -20.59
C LEU A 53 0.29 12.32 -21.20
N ILE A 54 0.33 13.35 -20.36
CA ILE A 54 0.37 14.75 -20.82
C ILE A 54 1.71 15.02 -21.53
N GLN A 55 2.83 14.58 -20.96
CA GLN A 55 4.15 14.76 -21.57
C GLN A 55 4.29 14.05 -22.92
N ALA A 56 3.65 12.90 -23.12
CA ALA A 56 3.67 12.19 -24.41
C ALA A 56 3.13 13.05 -25.57
N LYS A 57 2.27 14.04 -25.28
CA LYS A 57 1.72 14.97 -26.29
C LYS A 57 2.50 16.27 -26.41
N TYR A 58 3.07 16.78 -25.32
CA TYR A 58 3.59 18.15 -25.25
C TYR A 58 5.10 18.26 -25.06
N SER A 59 5.77 17.18 -24.64
CA SER A 59 7.21 17.22 -24.36
C SER A 59 8.02 17.13 -25.65
N THR A 60 9.14 17.84 -25.69
CA THR A 60 10.16 17.73 -26.73
C THR A 60 11.31 16.82 -26.32
N ILE A 61 11.24 16.25 -25.11
CA ILE A 61 12.26 15.33 -24.58
C ILE A 61 12.13 13.98 -25.29
N ASP A 62 13.26 13.44 -25.75
CA ASP A 62 13.34 12.10 -26.33
C ASP A 62 13.24 11.04 -25.23
N PHE A 63 12.01 10.69 -24.88
CA PHE A 63 11.67 9.71 -23.86
C PHE A 63 10.34 9.02 -24.17
N ASP A 64 10.24 7.72 -23.90
CA ASP A 64 8.99 6.96 -24.07
C ASP A 64 8.00 7.23 -22.92
N PHE A 65 7.37 8.40 -22.97
CA PHE A 65 6.36 8.81 -22.01
C PHE A 65 5.12 7.92 -22.01
N LEU A 66 4.74 7.38 -23.17
CA LEU A 66 3.56 6.52 -23.29
C LEU A 66 3.82 5.16 -22.62
N GLY A 67 4.97 4.54 -22.89
CA GLY A 67 5.40 3.31 -22.23
C GLY A 67 5.54 3.51 -20.72
N TYR A 68 6.10 4.63 -20.28
CA TYR A 68 6.16 4.98 -18.86
C TYR A 68 4.76 5.11 -18.23
N ALA A 69 3.84 5.82 -18.88
CA ALA A 69 2.47 5.97 -18.39
C ALA A 69 1.77 4.61 -18.21
N ILE A 70 1.92 3.71 -19.19
CA ILE A 70 1.37 2.34 -19.15
C ILE A 70 1.91 1.58 -17.94
N VAL A 71 3.22 1.58 -17.71
CA VAL A 71 3.84 0.90 -16.57
C VAL A 71 3.31 1.46 -15.24
N ARG A 72 3.17 2.78 -15.13
CA ARG A 72 2.67 3.42 -13.90
C ARG A 72 1.20 3.07 -13.62
N PHE A 73 0.34 3.09 -14.64
CA PHE A 73 -1.07 2.72 -14.48
C PHE A 73 -1.25 1.23 -14.19
N ASN A 74 -0.48 0.35 -14.86
CA ASN A 74 -0.52 -1.09 -14.57
C ASN A 74 -0.20 -1.37 -13.10
N GLN A 75 0.81 -0.70 -12.54
CA GLN A 75 1.15 -0.85 -11.13
C GLN A 75 0.04 -0.34 -10.20
N TYR A 76 -0.60 0.79 -10.55
CA TYR A 76 -1.75 1.31 -9.81
C TYR A 76 -2.91 0.29 -9.78
N PHE A 77 -3.31 -0.23 -10.93
CA PHE A 77 -4.44 -1.17 -11.03
C PHE A 77 -4.14 -2.52 -10.38
N LYS A 78 -2.90 -3.02 -10.51
CA LYS A 78 -2.47 -4.25 -9.84
C LYS A 78 -2.58 -4.12 -8.32
N MET A 79 -2.03 -3.04 -7.75
CA MET A 79 -2.08 -2.84 -6.29
C MET A 79 -3.47 -2.53 -5.76
N LYS A 80 -4.34 -1.91 -6.55
CA LYS A 80 -5.73 -1.68 -6.14
C LYS A 80 -6.45 -3.00 -5.81
N LEU A 81 -6.22 -4.05 -6.60
CA LEU A 81 -6.78 -5.38 -6.38
C LEU A 81 -6.18 -6.09 -5.15
N GLU A 82 -4.86 -6.01 -4.99
CA GLU A 82 -4.15 -6.61 -3.84
C GLU A 82 -4.52 -5.92 -2.52
N VAL A 83 -4.82 -4.62 -2.55
CA VAL A 83 -5.16 -3.87 -1.34
C VAL A 83 -6.63 -4.03 -0.96
N MET A 84 -7.53 -4.16 -1.92
CA MET A 84 -8.94 -4.53 -1.68
C MET A 84 -9.09 -5.94 -1.08
N THR A 85 -8.12 -6.83 -1.32
CA THR A 85 -8.11 -8.16 -0.69
C THR A 85 -7.46 -8.14 0.70
N LEU A 86 -6.58 -7.18 0.97
CA LEU A 86 -5.98 -6.95 2.29
C LEU A 86 -6.83 -6.07 3.22
N THR A 87 -7.86 -5.37 2.72
CA THR A 87 -8.86 -4.74 3.57
C THR A 87 -9.62 -5.83 4.33
N LEU A 88 -9.18 -5.99 5.57
CA LEU A 88 -9.69 -6.90 6.58
C LEU A 88 -11.21 -6.85 6.68
N PRO A 89 -11.89 -7.99 6.95
CA PRO A 89 -13.31 -7.98 7.29
C PRO A 89 -13.54 -7.03 8.48
N GLU A 90 -14.66 -6.30 8.40
CA GLU A 90 -15.10 -5.29 9.38
C GLU A 90 -14.98 -5.77 10.84
#